data_AF-A0A2A4YW22-F1
#
_entry.id   AF-A0A2A4YW22-F1
#
_cell.length_a   1.000
_cell.length_b   1.000
_cell.length_c   1.000
_cell.angle_alpha   90.00
_cell.angle_beta   90.00
_cell.angle_gamma   90.00
#
_symmetry.space_group_name_H-M   'P 1'
#
loop_
_entity.id
_entity.type
_entity.pdbx_description
1 polymer ?
#
loop_
_entity_poly.entity_id
_entity_poly.type
_entity_poly.pdbx_seq_one_letter_code
_entity_poly.pdbx_strand_id
1 'polypeptide(L)'
;MLAENSFLPLRTIDNVEAVGPFKLVLDIKRGKLIFDIRDENDAPIMLHILSLSPFRLIMKDYFLICERHHEAVKSANPQQIEAIDMGRRGLHNEGSELLSDRLKGKIKVDFETARRLYTLICALHWKG
;
A
#
# COMPACT_ATOMS: atom_id res chain seq x y z
N MET A 1 2.14 -16.21 15.76
CA MET A 1 0.85 -15.50 15.89
C MET A 1 0.55 -14.92 14.51
N LEU A 2 -0.53 -15.35 13.85
CA LEU A 2 -0.98 -14.65 12.64
C LEU A 2 -1.35 -13.24 13.09
N ALA A 3 -0.62 -12.23 12.62
CA ALA A 3 -0.93 -10.84 12.98
C ALA A 3 -2.41 -10.58 12.67
N GLU A 4 -3.16 -10.03 13.63
CA GLU A 4 -4.49 -9.49 13.37
C GLU A 4 -4.33 -8.44 12.27
N ASN A 5 -4.82 -8.77 11.08
CA ASN A 5 -4.90 -7.84 9.96
C ASN A 5 -6.38 -7.49 9.81
N SER A 6 -6.67 -6.23 9.58
CA SER A 6 -8.01 -5.67 9.53
C SER A 6 -8.16 -4.88 8.24
N PHE A 7 -9.24 -5.17 7.54
CA PHE A 7 -9.66 -4.48 6.33
C PHE A 7 -11.17 -4.43 6.34
N LEU A 8 -11.74 -3.24 6.50
CA LEU A 8 -13.19 -3.04 6.59
C LEU A 8 -13.63 -1.87 5.72
N PRO A 9 -14.38 -2.13 4.63
CA PRO A 9 -15.05 -1.08 3.87
C PRO A 9 -16.10 -0.39 4.74
N LEU A 10 -16.04 0.94 4.84
CA LEU A 10 -16.98 1.75 5.64
C LEU A 10 -18.06 2.44 4.80
N ARG A 11 -17.90 2.45 3.48
CA ARG A 11 -18.84 3.08 2.54
C ARG A 11 -19.13 2.13 1.39
N THR A 12 -20.06 1.22 1.61
CA THR A 12 -20.55 0.27 0.61
C THR A 12 -21.53 0.95 -0.34
N ILE A 13 -21.75 0.34 -1.51
CA ILE A 13 -22.69 0.83 -2.53
C ILE A 13 -24.11 0.96 -1.96
N ASP A 14 -24.54 0.00 -1.13
CA ASP A 14 -25.89 -0.05 -0.57
C ASP A 14 -26.02 0.61 0.81
N ASN A 15 -24.96 1.25 1.32
CA ASN A 15 -24.87 1.79 2.69
C ASN A 15 -25.16 0.77 3.80
N VAL A 16 -25.00 -0.51 3.51
CA VAL A 16 -25.06 -1.62 4.49
C VAL A 16 -23.66 -1.94 4.98
N GLU A 17 -23.52 -2.33 6.24
CA GLU A 17 -22.24 -2.78 6.79
C GLU A 17 -21.70 -3.97 5.98
N ALA A 18 -20.45 -3.87 5.53
CA ALA A 18 -19.81 -4.93 4.76
C ALA A 18 -19.39 -6.07 5.69
N VAL A 19 -19.82 -7.29 5.38
CA VAL A 19 -19.35 -8.50 6.07
C VAL A 19 -18.45 -9.28 5.13
N GLY A 20 -17.24 -9.59 5.60
CA GLY A 20 -16.27 -10.36 4.82
C GLY A 20 -16.67 -11.84 4.66
N PRO A 21 -15.91 -12.61 3.87
CA PRO A 21 -14.64 -12.26 3.26
C PRO A 21 -14.75 -11.31 2.05
N PHE A 22 -13.69 -10.54 1.80
CA PHE A 22 -13.62 -9.61 0.67
C PHE A 22 -12.56 -10.03 -0.33
N LYS A 23 -12.85 -9.83 -1.62
CA LYS A 23 -11.85 -9.81 -2.69
C LYS A 23 -11.43 -8.36 -2.94
N LEU A 24 -10.13 -8.08 -2.92
CA LEU A 24 -9.56 -6.77 -3.25
C LEU A 24 -8.74 -6.85 -4.54
N VAL A 25 -9.10 -6.04 -5.53
CA VAL A 25 -8.31 -5.81 -6.74
C VAL A 25 -7.71 -4.41 -6.66
N LEU A 26 -6.38 -4.34 -6.73
CA LEU A 26 -5.60 -3.10 -6.78
C LEU A 26 -5.16 -2.82 -8.21
N ASP A 27 -5.38 -1.59 -8.66
CA ASP A 27 -5.03 -1.16 -10.02
C ASP A 27 -4.52 0.30 -10.03
N ILE A 28 -3.65 0.62 -10.98
CA ILE A 28 -3.14 1.98 -11.20
C ILE A 28 -3.44 2.40 -12.63
N LYS A 29 -4.30 3.40 -12.80
CA LYS A 29 -4.66 3.94 -14.13
C LYS A 29 -4.54 5.45 -14.15
N ARG A 30 -3.76 5.99 -15.10
CA ARG A 30 -3.62 7.44 -15.34
C ARG A 30 -3.31 8.23 -14.05
N GLY A 31 -2.41 7.69 -13.21
CA GLY A 31 -2.04 8.31 -11.93
C GLY A 31 -3.11 8.25 -10.84
N LYS A 32 -4.09 7.35 -10.95
CA LYS A 32 -5.08 7.04 -9.93
C LYS A 32 -4.85 5.63 -9.40
N LEU A 33 -4.90 5.47 -8.09
CA LEU A 33 -4.94 4.17 -7.40
C LEU A 33 -6.39 3.77 -7.18
N ILE A 34 -6.73 2.55 -7.59
CA ILE A 34 -8.07 1.99 -7.55
C ILE A 34 -8.08 0.81 -6.58
N PHE A 35 -9.02 0.84 -5.64
CA PHE A 35 -9.42 -0.27 -4.78
C PHE A 35 -10.79 -0.73 -5.25
N ASP A 36 -10.85 -1.86 -5.96
CA ASP A 36 -12.10 -2.54 -6.31
C ASP A 36 -12.32 -3.67 -5.30
N ILE A 37 -13.34 -3.51 -4.47
CA ILE A 37 -13.66 -4.40 -3.35
C ILE A 37 -14.96 -5.12 -3.66
N ARG A 38 -14.92 -6.44 -3.60
CA ARG A 38 -16.01 -7.35 -3.95
C ARG A 38 -16.25 -8.36 -2.85
N ASP A 39 -17.44 -8.96 -2.85
CA ASP A 39 -17.72 -10.13 -2.02
C ASP A 39 -17.10 -11.41 -2.62
N GLU A 40 -17.34 -12.54 -1.98
CA GLU A 40 -16.85 -13.84 -2.45
C GLU A 40 -17.43 -14.26 -3.82
N ASN A 41 -18.61 -13.75 -4.18
CA ASN A 41 -19.32 -14.01 -5.44
C ASN A 41 -18.97 -12.99 -6.54
N ASP A 42 -17.94 -12.17 -6.34
CA ASP A 42 -17.52 -11.08 -7.23
C ASP A 42 -18.53 -9.92 -7.38
N ALA A 43 -19.54 -9.87 -6.52
CA ALA A 43 -20.48 -8.75 -6.46
C ALA A 43 -19.77 -7.50 -5.90
N PRO A 44 -19.98 -6.32 -6.52
CA PRO A 44 -19.28 -5.11 -6.11
C PRO A 44 -19.78 -4.63 -4.74
N ILE A 45 -18.84 -4.40 -3.81
CA ILE A 45 -19.11 -3.82 -2.49
C ILE A 45 -18.76 -2.33 -2.49
N MET A 46 -17.58 -1.99 -3.02
CA MET A 46 -17.04 -0.64 -3.00
C MET A 46 -16.00 -0.47 -4.10
N LEU A 47 -16.06 0.66 -4.82
CA LEU A 47 -14.98 1.13 -5.68
C LEU A 47 -14.43 2.43 -5.11
N HIS A 48 -13.20 2.40 -4.61
CA HIS A 48 -12.53 3.60 -4.09
C HIS A 48 -11.37 4.01 -4.99
N ILE A 49 -11.39 5.25 -5.47
CA ILE A 49 -10.36 5.80 -6.33
C ILE A 49 -9.72 6.99 -5.64
N LEU A 50 -8.39 7.00 -5.55
CA LEU A 50 -7.63 8.11 -4.99
C LEU A 50 -6.48 8.52 -5.90
N SER A 51 -6.04 9.78 -5.77
CA SER A 51 -4.91 10.30 -6.54
C SER A 51 -3.60 9.66 -6.08
N LEU A 52 -2.78 9.19 -7.02
CA LEU A 52 -1.44 8.67 -6.71
C LEU A 52 -0.43 9.81 -6.47
N SER A 53 -0.74 11.04 -6.91
CA SER A 53 0.18 12.19 -6.81
C SER A 53 0.81 12.41 -5.43
N PRO A 54 0.07 12.31 -4.29
CA PRO A 54 0.66 12.47 -2.95
C PRO A 54 1.76 11.45 -2.62
N PHE A 55 1.75 10.27 -3.25
CA PHE A 55 2.72 9.20 -2.97
C PHE A 55 3.98 9.29 -3.83
N ARG A 56 3.98 10.12 -4.89
CA ARG A 56 5.03 10.11 -5.91
C ARG A 56 6.42 10.38 -5.35
N LEU A 57 6.55 11.32 -4.42
CA LEU A 57 7.85 11.65 -3.85
C LEU A 57 8.41 10.48 -3.05
N ILE A 58 7.60 9.93 -2.13
CA ILE A 58 7.97 8.78 -1.29
C ILE A 58 8.34 7.56 -2.16
N MET A 59 7.53 7.27 -3.19
CA MET A 59 7.81 6.17 -4.12
C MET A 59 9.12 6.38 -4.90
N LYS A 60 9.35 7.59 -5.41
CA LYS A 60 10.59 7.93 -6.12
C LYS A 60 11.80 7.75 -5.21
N ASP A 61 11.73 8.25 -3.98
CA ASP A 61 12.82 8.13 -3.01
C ASP A 61 13.01 6.67 -2.59
N TYR A 62 11.93 5.89 -2.49
CA TYR A 62 11.96 4.44 -2.24
C TYR A 62 12.71 3.68 -3.34
N PHE A 63 12.44 3.98 -4.61
CA PHE A 63 13.12 3.33 -5.72
C PHE A 63 14.60 3.69 -5.78
N LEU A 64 14.94 4.97 -5.57
CA LEU A 64 16.34 5.40 -5.51
C LEU A 64 17.12 4.69 -4.39
N ILE A 65 16.52 4.50 -3.22
CA ILE A 65 17.20 3.79 -2.13
C ILE A 65 17.28 2.27 -2.39
N CYS A 66 16.35 1.70 -3.15
CA CYS A 66 16.44 0.30 -3.58
C CYS A 66 17.56 0.08 -4.59
N GLU A 67 17.80 1.03 -5.50
CA GLU A 67 18.97 1.01 -6.38
C GLU A 67 20.27 1.08 -5.56
N ARG A 68 20.34 2.00 -4.59
CA ARG A 68 21.49 2.10 -3.67
C ARG A 68 21.70 0.82 -2.87
N HIS A 69 20.62 0.19 -2.41
CA HIS A 69 20.70 -1.11 -1.73
C HIS A 69 21.27 -2.19 -2.63
N HIS A 70 20.81 -2.26 -3.89
CA HIS A 70 21.30 -3.24 -4.85
C HIS A 70 22.80 -3.10 -5.13
N GLU A 71 23.34 -1.89 -5.16
CA GLU A 71 24.78 -1.65 -5.28
C GLU A 71 25.52 -1.94 -3.96
N ALA A 72 24.97 -1.54 -2.82
CA ALA A 72 25.59 -1.71 -1.52
C ALA A 72 25.79 -3.18 -1.14
N VAL A 73 24.85 -4.08 -1.45
CA VAL A 73 24.99 -5.51 -1.13
C VAL A 73 26.16 -6.19 -1.86
N LYS A 74 26.71 -5.56 -2.91
CA LYS A 74 27.85 -6.10 -3.67
C LYS A 74 29.21 -5.77 -3.02
N SER A 75 29.33 -4.62 -2.35
CA SER A 75 30.64 -4.08 -1.95
C SER A 75 30.68 -3.24 -0.68
N ALA A 76 29.53 -2.85 -0.12
CA ALA A 76 29.48 -2.01 1.08
C ALA A 76 29.67 -2.84 2.36
N ASN A 77 30.03 -2.18 3.45
CA ASN A 77 30.12 -2.83 4.75
C ASN A 77 28.72 -3.08 5.36
N PRO A 78 28.59 -3.98 6.34
CA PRO A 78 27.29 -4.29 6.96
C PRO A 78 26.55 -3.08 7.54
N GLN A 79 27.27 -2.13 8.15
CA GLN A 79 26.68 -0.94 8.77
C GLN A 79 26.02 -0.02 7.72
N GLN A 80 26.65 0.11 6.54
CA GLN A 80 26.09 0.87 5.42
C GLN A 80 24.84 0.20 4.85
N ILE A 81 24.84 -1.12 4.71
CA ILE A 81 23.68 -1.88 4.23
C ILE A 81 22.50 -1.71 5.22
N GLU A 82 22.76 -1.84 6.52
CA GLU A 82 21.75 -1.65 7.55
C GLU A 82 21.16 -0.23 7.54
N ALA A 83 21.98 0.80 7.38
CA ALA A 83 21.51 2.18 7.26
C ALA A 83 20.58 2.38 6.05
N ILE A 84 20.92 1.77 4.91
CA ILE A 84 20.09 1.79 3.71
C ILE A 84 18.76 1.05 3.95
N ASP A 85 18.82 -0.12 4.59
CA ASP A 85 17.62 -0.91 4.90
C ASP A 85 16.69 -0.21 5.90
N MET A 86 17.24 0.49 6.88
CA MET A 86 16.46 1.36 7.76
C MET A 86 15.75 2.46 6.96
N GLY A 87 16.44 3.12 6.04
CA GLY A 87 15.84 4.12 5.15
C GLY A 87 14.72 3.54 4.29
N ARG A 88 14.91 2.34 3.72
CA ARG A 88 13.87 1.62 2.96
C ARG A 88 12.64 1.32 3.81
N ARG A 89 12.84 0.85 5.04
CA ARG A 89 11.74 0.59 5.98
C ARG A 89 10.99 1.87 6.36
N GLY A 90 11.71 2.97 6.55
CA GLY A 90 11.17 4.29 6.86
C GLY A 90 10.25 4.80 5.75
N LEU A 91 10.67 4.73 4.49
CA LEU A 91 9.86 5.17 3.35
C LEU A 91 8.58 4.32 3.17
N HIS A 92 8.66 3.01 3.45
CA HIS A 92 7.45 2.18 3.51
C HIS A 92 6.53 2.59 4.65
N ASN A 93 7.05 2.89 5.84
CA ASN A 93 6.22 3.35 6.97
C ASN A 93 5.50 4.66 6.62
N GLU A 94 6.24 5.65 6.12
CA GLU A 94 5.69 6.95 5.72
C GLU A 94 4.58 6.80 4.65
N GLY A 95 4.83 5.96 3.64
CA GLY A 95 3.83 5.65 2.62
C GLY A 95 2.59 4.93 3.18
N SER A 96 2.76 4.09 4.20
CA SER A 96 1.68 3.35 4.86
C SER A 96 0.81 4.23 5.74
N GLU A 97 1.42 5.17 6.46
CA GLU A 97 0.72 6.20 7.24
C GLU A 97 -0.10 7.09 6.30
N LEU A 98 0.53 7.60 5.23
CA LEU A 98 -0.17 8.38 4.22
C LEU A 98 -1.33 7.59 3.61
N LEU A 99 -1.12 6.31 3.27
CA LEU A 99 -2.20 5.48 2.72
C LEU A 99 -3.37 5.36 3.71
N SER A 100 -3.08 5.09 4.98
CA SER A 100 -4.09 4.98 6.04
C SER A 100 -4.91 6.27 6.18
N ASP A 101 -4.23 7.42 6.17
CA ASP A 101 -4.89 8.74 6.22
C ASP A 101 -5.78 9.00 5.01
N ARG A 102 -5.33 8.62 3.81
CA ARG A 102 -6.11 8.76 2.57
C ARG A 102 -7.33 7.83 2.54
N LEU A 103 -7.28 6.69 3.23
CA LEU A 103 -8.38 5.73 3.34
C LEU A 103 -9.35 6.04 4.49
N LYS A 104 -8.99 6.93 5.40
CA LYS A 104 -9.78 7.26 6.60
C LYS A 104 -11.24 7.59 6.26
N GLY A 105 -12.16 6.90 6.93
CA GLY A 105 -13.61 7.04 6.72
C GLY A 105 -14.14 6.43 5.42
N LYS A 106 -13.29 5.68 4.67
CA LYS A 106 -13.64 4.93 3.46
C LYS A 106 -13.36 3.45 3.66
N ILE A 107 -12.15 3.12 4.08
CA ILE A 107 -11.67 1.77 4.38
C ILE A 107 -10.89 1.87 5.68
N LYS A 108 -11.27 1.11 6.70
CA LYS A 108 -10.51 0.98 7.94
C LYS A 108 -9.49 -0.13 7.75
N VAL A 109 -8.22 0.20 8.01
CA VAL A 109 -7.10 -0.74 8.02
C VAL A 109 -6.24 -0.46 9.24
N ASP A 110 -5.61 -1.49 9.81
CA ASP A 110 -4.46 -1.30 10.70
C ASP A 110 -3.19 -0.98 9.90
N PHE A 111 -2.15 -0.58 10.63
CA PHE A 111 -0.88 -0.19 10.05
C PHE A 111 -0.19 -1.33 9.28
N GLU A 112 -0.20 -2.55 9.82
CA GLU A 112 0.40 -3.72 9.17
C GLU A 112 -0.27 -4.02 7.83
N THR A 113 -1.59 -3.91 7.78
CA THR A 113 -2.39 -4.07 6.57
C THR A 113 -2.10 -2.95 5.58
N ALA A 114 -2.06 -1.69 6.04
CA ALA A 114 -1.67 -0.56 5.21
C ALA A 114 -0.26 -0.71 4.64
N ARG A 115 0.69 -1.25 5.42
CA ARG A 115 2.06 -1.53 4.99
C ARG A 115 2.16 -2.61 3.93
N ARG A 116 1.37 -3.67 4.06
CA ARG A 116 1.26 -4.71 3.01
C ARG A 116 0.64 -4.14 1.74
N LEU A 117 -0.43 -3.36 1.85
CA LEU A 117 -1.06 -2.69 0.72
C LEU A 117 -0.09 -1.73 0.03
N TYR A 118 0.61 -0.89 0.77
CA TYR A 118 1.59 0.05 0.23
C TYR A 118 2.73 -0.67 -0.49
N THR A 119 3.20 -1.80 0.06
CA THR A 119 4.18 -2.66 -0.61
C THR A 119 3.71 -3.13 -1.97
N LEU A 120 2.46 -3.61 -2.07
CA LEU A 120 1.84 -4.01 -3.34
C LEU A 120 1.70 -2.83 -4.30
N ILE A 121 1.30 -1.67 -3.81
CA ILE A 121 1.16 -0.46 -4.63
C ILE A 121 2.50 -0.04 -5.24
N CYS A 122 3.59 -0.06 -4.46
CA CYS A 122 4.94 0.20 -4.98
C CYS A 122 5.32 -0.82 -6.08
N ALA A 123 5.03 -2.11 -5.87
CA ALA A 123 5.30 -3.14 -6.87
C ALA A 123 4.47 -2.98 -8.15
N LEU A 124 3.20 -2.54 -8.03
CA LEU A 124 2.34 -2.23 -9.17
C LEU A 124 2.83 -1.00 -9.93
N HIS A 125 3.28 0.03 -9.22
CA HIS A 125 3.76 1.26 -9.86
C HIS A 125 5.05 1.05 -10.65
N TRP A 126 5.94 0.19 -10.17
CA TRP A 126 7.21 -0.14 -10.83
C TRP A 126 7.04 -0.82 -12.21
N LYS A 127 5.90 -1.49 -12.46
CA LYS A 127 5.63 -2.16 -13.73
C LYS A 127 5.01 -1.25 -14.81
N GLY A 128 5.00 0.07 -14.61
CA GLY A 128 4.56 1.07 -15.58
C GLY A 128 5.61 2.14 -15.82
#